data_AF-A0A5D3Y906-F1
#
_entry.id   AF-A0A5D3Y906-F1
#
_cell.length_a   1.000
_cell.length_b   1.000
_cell.length_c   1.000
_cell.angle_alpha   90.00
_cell.angle_beta   90.00
_cell.angle_gamma   90.00
#
_symmetry.space_group_name_H-M   'P 1'
#
loop_
_entity.id
_entity.type
_entity.pdbx_description
1 polymer ?
#
loop_
_entity_poly.entity_id
_entity_poly.type
_entity_poly.pdbx_seq_one_letter_code
_entity_poly.pdbx_strand_id
1 'polypeptide(L)'
;MLIQRQGHAIQLTDAGERLVLLAEKVIKEVQAAERDLARMTQRTSGNLRIALECHTCFDWLIPIMDTFRKHWPEVELDLVSGFHADPIKLLKREEADIVTGSENKPQRGIVHYPLFRFEILAVLAPGHELTKKGC
;
A
#
# COMPACT_ATOMS: atom_id res chain seq x y z
N MET A 1 29.51 -10.75 -5.76
CA MET A 1 29.08 -9.74 -4.78
C MET A 1 27.99 -8.92 -5.44
N LEU A 2 26.82 -8.73 -4.82
CA LEU A 2 25.67 -8.04 -5.46
C LEU A 2 25.54 -6.58 -5.01
N ILE A 3 26.02 -6.28 -3.81
CA ILE A 3 25.88 -5.00 -3.12
C ILE A 3 27.28 -4.51 -2.75
N GLN A 4 27.51 -3.20 -2.86
CA GLN A 4 28.73 -2.53 -2.42
C GLN A 4 28.41 -1.33 -1.52
N ARG A 5 29.34 -0.97 -0.62
CA ARG A 5 29.26 0.23 0.21
C ARG A 5 30.21 1.29 -0.32
N GLN A 6 29.69 2.49 -0.58
CA GLN A 6 30.46 3.68 -0.90
C GLN A 6 30.20 4.72 0.20
N GLY A 7 31.10 4.82 1.18
CA GLY A 7 30.89 5.63 2.38
C GLY A 7 29.69 5.16 3.21
N HIS A 8 28.72 6.06 3.45
CA HIS A 8 27.46 5.74 4.13
C HIS A 8 26.35 5.23 3.19
N ALA A 9 26.58 5.18 1.87
CA ALA A 9 25.60 4.73 0.89
C ALA A 9 25.77 3.25 0.54
N ILE A 10 24.65 2.55 0.41
CA ILE A 10 24.58 1.19 -0.12
C ILE A 10 24.15 1.28 -1.58
N GLN A 11 24.90 0.67 -2.49
CA GLN A 11 24.61 0.63 -3.92
C GLN A 11 24.66 -0.80 -4.45
N LEU A 12 23.91 -1.06 -5.53
CA LEU A 12 24.04 -2.29 -6.29
C LEU A 12 25.34 -2.25 -7.10
N THR A 13 25.92 -3.43 -7.31
CA THR A 13 26.95 -3.65 -8.33
C THR A 13 26.26 -3.95 -9.67
N ASP A 14 26.98 -3.93 -10.79
CA ASP A 14 26.43 -4.32 -12.11
C ASP A 14 25.77 -5.71 -12.09
N ALA A 15 26.37 -6.65 -11.36
CA ALA A 15 25.79 -7.99 -11.16
C ALA A 15 24.49 -7.94 -10.32
N GLY A 16 24.42 -7.04 -9.33
CA GLY A 16 23.23 -6.76 -8.54
C GLY A 16 22.09 -6.15 -9.37
N GLU A 17 22.40 -5.18 -10.22
CA GLU A 17 21.43 -4.57 -11.14
C GLU A 17 20.87 -5.61 -12.12
N ARG A 18 21.76 -6.43 -12.71
CA ARG A 18 21.33 -7.50 -13.61
C ARG A 18 20.42 -8.52 -12.91
N LEU A 19 20.71 -8.84 -11.65
CA LEU A 19 19.88 -9.74 -10.86
C LEU A 19 18.51 -9.13 -10.53
N VAL A 20 18.45 -7.83 -10.19
CA VAL A 20 17.18 -7.14 -9.92
C VAL A 20 16.26 -7.18 -11.15
N LEU A 21 16.80 -6.91 -12.34
CA LEU A 21 16.03 -7.00 -13.59
C LEU A 21 15.43 -8.41 -13.82
N LEU A 22 16.21 -9.46 -13.52
CA LEU A 22 15.70 -10.83 -13.59
C LEU A 22 14.65 -11.10 -12.51
N ALA A 23 14.91 -10.66 -11.27
CA ALA A 23 14.01 -10.86 -10.14
C ALA A 23 12.65 -10.20 -10.39
N GLU A 24 12.61 -8.98 -10.92
CA GLU A 24 11.38 -8.30 -11.29
C GLU A 24 10.57 -9.09 -12.33
N LYS A 25 11.24 -9.69 -13.32
CA LYS A 25 10.57 -10.56 -14.30
C LYS A 25 10.03 -11.83 -13.62
N VAL A 26 10.86 -12.53 -12.86
CA VAL A 26 10.48 -13.79 -12.20
C VAL A 26 9.34 -13.59 -11.22
N ILE A 27 9.36 -12.53 -10.41
CA ILE A 27 8.28 -12.20 -9.47
C ILE A 27 6.95 -12.00 -10.22
N LYS A 28 6.96 -11.29 -11.35
CA LYS A 28 5.75 -11.09 -12.17
C LYS A 28 5.20 -12.42 -12.71
N GLU A 29 6.06 -13.31 -13.19
CA GLU A 29 5.67 -14.64 -13.69
C GLU A 29 5.12 -15.53 -12.57
N VAL A 30 5.76 -15.54 -11.39
CA VAL A 30 5.28 -16.30 -10.22
C VAL A 30 3.90 -15.80 -9.79
N GLN A 31 3.72 -14.48 -9.67
CA GLN A 31 2.43 -13.90 -9.33
C GLN A 31 1.36 -14.20 -10.39
N ALA A 32 1.72 -14.30 -11.66
CA ALA A 32 0.80 -14.72 -12.72
C ALA A 32 0.35 -16.17 -12.54
N ALA A 33 1.29 -17.09 -12.30
CA ALA A 33 0.98 -18.49 -12.03
C ALA A 33 0.09 -18.66 -10.78
N GLU A 34 0.37 -17.94 -9.70
CA GLU A 34 -0.46 -17.95 -8.49
C GLU A 34 -1.90 -17.50 -8.77
N ARG A 35 -2.08 -16.46 -9.60
CA ARG A 35 -3.42 -16.00 -10.03
C ARG A 35 -4.15 -17.05 -10.88
N ASP A 36 -3.45 -17.67 -11.82
CA ASP A 36 -4.05 -18.70 -12.68
C ASP A 36 -4.53 -19.88 -11.83
N LEU A 37 -3.72 -20.32 -10.87
CA LEU A 37 -4.10 -21.37 -9.92
C LEU A 37 -5.30 -20.96 -9.06
N ALA A 38 -5.32 -19.73 -8.54
CA ALA A 38 -6.45 -19.23 -7.75
C ALA A 38 -7.76 -19.27 -8.57
N ARG A 39 -7.73 -18.82 -9.84
CA ARG A 39 -8.88 -18.87 -10.75
C ARG A 39 -9.37 -20.28 -11.02
N MET A 40 -8.47 -21.24 -11.21
CA MET A 40 -8.83 -22.65 -11.43
C MET A 40 -9.58 -23.26 -10.24
N THR A 41 -9.35 -22.76 -9.03
CA THR A 41 -9.99 -23.28 -7.81
C THR A 41 -11.37 -22.67 -7.50
N GLN A 42 -11.90 -21.78 -8.35
CA GLN A 42 -13.19 -21.07 -8.17
C GLN A 42 -13.35 -20.37 -6.80
N ARG A 43 -12.24 -20.14 -6.08
CA ARG A 43 -12.27 -19.67 -4.69
C ARG A 43 -12.07 -18.16 -4.53
N THR A 44 -11.80 -17.44 -5.63
CA THR A 44 -11.54 -16.00 -5.58
C THR A 44 -12.77 -15.10 -5.75
N SER A 45 -13.98 -15.65 -5.82
CA SER A 45 -15.17 -14.78 -5.73
C SER A 45 -15.38 -14.33 -4.29
N GLY A 46 -15.66 -13.03 -4.10
CA GLY A 46 -15.88 -12.46 -2.78
C GLY A 46 -15.93 -10.94 -2.81
N ASN A 47 -16.27 -10.35 -1.67
CA ASN A 47 -16.25 -8.91 -1.47
C ASN A 47 -15.09 -8.56 -0.52
N LEU A 48 -14.26 -7.59 -0.92
CA LEU A 48 -13.21 -7.01 -0.09
C LEU A 48 -13.62 -5.60 0.32
N ARG A 49 -13.92 -5.43 1.60
CA ARG A 49 -14.38 -4.17 2.19
C ARG A 49 -13.20 -3.41 2.79
N ILE A 50 -12.92 -2.25 2.21
CA ILE A 50 -11.79 -1.40 2.58
C ILE A 50 -12.32 -0.14 3.27
N ALA A 51 -11.90 0.10 4.49
CA ALA A 51 -12.20 1.31 5.25
C ALA A 51 -10.99 2.25 5.30
N LEU A 52 -11.24 3.55 5.20
CA LEU A 52 -10.20 4.58 5.17
C LEU A 52 -10.36 5.51 6.38
N GLU A 53 -9.27 5.74 7.10
CA GLU A 53 -9.23 6.73 8.19
C GLU A 53 -9.08 8.16 7.65
N CYS A 54 -8.52 8.34 6.44
CA CYS A 54 -8.10 9.65 5.94
C CYS A 54 -8.52 9.92 4.49
N HIS A 55 -8.92 11.15 4.17
CA HIS A 55 -9.21 11.55 2.78
C HIS A 55 -7.97 11.55 1.89
N THR A 56 -6.80 11.88 2.45
CA THR A 56 -5.51 11.79 1.76
C THR A 56 -5.16 10.36 1.34
N CYS A 57 -5.87 9.37 1.87
CA CYS A 57 -5.65 7.98 1.57
C CYS A 57 -6.23 7.59 0.19
N PHE A 58 -7.11 8.40 -0.40
CA PHE A 58 -7.75 8.10 -1.68
C PHE A 58 -6.79 8.22 -2.88
N ASP A 59 -5.96 9.25 -2.93
CA ASP A 59 -5.18 9.57 -4.13
C ASP A 59 -4.21 8.45 -4.52
N TRP A 60 -3.63 7.76 -3.53
CA TRP A 60 -2.74 6.63 -3.76
C TRP A 60 -3.48 5.28 -3.84
N LEU A 61 -4.61 5.13 -3.14
CA LEU A 61 -5.32 3.85 -3.09
C LEU A 61 -6.09 3.58 -4.38
N ILE A 62 -6.67 4.60 -5.01
CA ILE A 62 -7.48 4.43 -6.23
C ILE A 62 -6.68 3.76 -7.38
N PRO A 63 -5.45 4.20 -7.72
CA PRO A 63 -4.63 3.51 -8.73
C PRO A 63 -4.31 2.05 -8.38
N ILE A 64 -4.12 1.76 -7.09
CA ILE A 64 -3.87 0.40 -6.60
C ILE A 64 -5.12 -0.46 -6.74
N MET A 65 -6.29 0.06 -6.40
CA MET A 65 -7.57 -0.63 -6.57
C MET A 65 -7.87 -0.92 -8.05
N ASP A 66 -7.59 0.01 -8.96
CA ASP A 66 -7.73 -0.22 -10.40
C ASP A 66 -6.81 -1.36 -10.88
N THR A 67 -5.57 -1.36 -10.40
CA THR A 67 -4.62 -2.45 -10.66
C THR A 67 -5.14 -3.77 -10.09
N PHE A 68 -5.66 -3.79 -8.87
CA PHE A 68 -6.22 -4.98 -8.23
C PHE A 68 -7.40 -5.55 -9.02
N ARG A 69 -8.37 -4.71 -9.41
CA ARG A 69 -9.55 -5.12 -10.21
C ARG A 69 -9.17 -5.75 -11.55
N LYS A 70 -8.11 -5.28 -12.20
CA LYS A 70 -7.62 -5.88 -13.46
C LYS A 70 -7.08 -7.30 -13.27
N HIS A 71 -6.43 -7.55 -12.13
CA HIS A 71 -5.83 -8.86 -11.82
C HIS A 71 -6.86 -9.83 -11.24
N TRP A 72 -7.85 -9.33 -10.50
CA TRP A 72 -8.87 -10.09 -9.77
C TRP A 72 -10.29 -9.56 -10.07
N PRO A 73 -10.77 -9.66 -11.32
CA PRO A 73 -12.08 -9.16 -11.72
C PRO A 73 -13.25 -9.83 -11.01
N GLU A 74 -13.04 -11.02 -10.45
CA GLU A 74 -14.04 -11.78 -9.68
C GLU A 74 -14.22 -11.28 -8.23
N VAL A 75 -13.33 -10.40 -7.74
CA VAL A 75 -13.42 -9.80 -6.40
C VAL A 75 -14.09 -8.43 -6.51
N GLU A 76 -15.21 -8.26 -5.80
CA GLU A 76 -15.84 -6.96 -5.65
C GLU A 76 -15.09 -6.14 -4.60
N LEU A 77 -14.61 -4.96 -4.98
CA LEU A 77 -14.01 -4.01 -4.04
C LEU A 77 -15.07 -3.03 -3.55
N ASP A 78 -15.37 -3.07 -2.26
CA ASP A 78 -16.27 -2.13 -1.60
C ASP A 78 -15.48 -1.16 -0.72
N LEU A 79 -15.71 0.14 -0.90
CA LEU A 79 -15.14 1.17 -0.05
C LEU A 79 -16.19 1.53 0.99
N VAL A 80 -15.92 1.18 2.25
CA VAL A 80 -16.83 1.50 3.35
C VAL A 80 -16.84 3.02 3.51
N SER A 81 -17.92 3.64 3.03
CA SER A 81 -18.03 5.09 2.96
C SER A 81 -18.32 5.67 4.34
N GLY A 82 -17.53 6.66 4.75
CA GLY A 82 -17.74 7.41 5.99
C GLY A 82 -16.43 7.75 6.66
N PHE A 83 -16.35 8.93 7.27
CA PHE A 83 -15.25 9.21 8.20
C PHE A 83 -15.54 8.49 9.51
N HIS A 84 -14.91 7.34 9.72
CA HIS A 84 -15.06 6.59 10.95
C HIS A 84 -14.04 7.09 11.96
N ALA A 85 -14.52 7.69 13.06
CA ALA A 85 -13.64 8.14 14.16
C ALA A 85 -12.83 7.01 14.81
N ASP A 86 -13.24 5.76 14.59
CA ASP A 86 -12.55 4.56 15.06
C ASP A 86 -12.76 3.42 14.02
N PRO A 87 -11.98 3.42 12.93
CA PRO A 87 -12.16 2.47 11.83
C PRO A 87 -11.78 1.04 12.25
N ILE A 88 -10.98 0.88 13.31
CA ILE A 88 -10.61 -0.42 13.85
C ILE A 88 -11.81 -1.19 14.39
N LYS A 89 -12.87 -0.50 14.86
CA LYS A 89 -14.13 -1.17 15.23
C LYS A 89 -14.80 -1.88 14.06
N LEU A 90 -14.60 -1.41 12.83
CA LEU A 90 -15.15 -2.07 11.64
C LEU A 90 -14.50 -3.44 11.42
N LEU A 91 -13.18 -3.56 11.64
CA LEU A 91 -12.49 -4.85 11.59
C LEU A 91 -13.05 -5.82 12.63
N LYS A 92 -13.26 -5.34 13.87
CA LYS A 92 -13.78 -6.17 14.97
C LYS A 92 -15.22 -6.63 14.78
N ARG A 93 -16.01 -5.85 14.03
CA ARG A 93 -17.42 -6.16 13.70
C ARG A 93 -17.54 -6.91 12.38
N GLU A 94 -16.42 -7.20 11.72
CA GLU A 94 -16.39 -7.78 10.38
C GLU A 94 -17.22 -6.94 9.40
N GLU A 95 -17.19 -5.62 9.53
CA GLU A 95 -17.79 -4.64 8.61
C GLU A 95 -16.76 -4.10 7.61
N ALA A 96 -15.47 -4.26 7.91
CA ALA A 96 -14.35 -4.04 6.99
C ALA A 96 -13.35 -5.19 7.13
N ASP A 97 -12.61 -5.46 6.06
CA ASP A 97 -11.58 -6.49 6.00
C ASP A 97 -10.18 -5.86 6.08
N ILE A 98 -10.03 -4.62 5.59
CA ILE A 98 -8.80 -3.84 5.62
C ILE A 98 -9.12 -2.42 6.08
N VAL A 99 -8.28 -1.87 6.96
CA VAL A 99 -8.29 -0.45 7.32
C VAL A 99 -6.97 0.18 6.90
N THR A 100 -7.03 1.27 6.14
CA THR A 100 -5.85 2.11 5.88
C THR A 100 -5.91 3.35 6.76
N GLY A 101 -4.86 3.57 7.55
CA GLY A 101 -4.81 4.65 8.51
C GLY A 101 -3.42 4.88 9.08
N SER A 102 -3.35 5.83 10.01
CA SER A 102 -2.14 6.23 10.73
C SER A 102 -2.03 5.61 12.13
N GLU A 103 -3.14 5.15 12.70
CA GLU A 103 -3.16 4.48 14.00
C GLU A 103 -2.47 3.10 13.94
N ASN A 104 -1.51 2.88 14.83
CA ASN A 104 -0.67 1.68 14.84
C ASN A 104 -0.50 1.05 16.24
N LYS A 105 -1.34 1.44 17.21
CA LYS A 105 -1.33 0.81 18.53
C LYS A 105 -1.54 -0.70 18.40
N PRO A 106 -0.64 -1.53 18.99
CA PRO A 106 -0.78 -2.97 18.98
C PRO A 106 -2.12 -3.41 19.58
N GLN A 107 -2.88 -4.21 18.84
CA GLN A 107 -4.15 -4.78 19.27
C GLN A 107 -4.17 -6.26 18.94
N ARG A 108 -4.68 -7.08 19.87
CA ARG A 108 -4.79 -8.53 19.66
C ARG A 108 -5.69 -8.82 18.46
N GLY A 109 -5.22 -9.66 17.55
CA GLY A 109 -5.97 -10.06 16.34
C GLY A 109 -5.90 -9.06 15.19
N ILE A 110 -5.13 -7.98 15.32
CA ILE A 110 -4.92 -7.00 14.24
C ILE A 110 -3.45 -7.00 13.87
N VAL A 111 -3.18 -7.14 12.57
CA VAL A 111 -1.83 -7.07 12.00
C VAL A 111 -1.69 -5.73 11.28
N HIS A 112 -0.62 -5.00 11.59
CA HIS A 112 -0.32 -3.73 10.95
C HIS A 112 0.79 -3.92 9.91
N TYR A 113 0.56 -3.42 8.70
CA TYR A 113 1.55 -3.40 7.63
C TYR A 113 1.90 -1.94 7.29
N PRO A 114 3.16 -1.51 7.49
CA PRO A 114 3.57 -0.17 7.10
C PRO A 114 3.59 -0.08 5.56
N LEU A 115 2.79 0.84 5.01
CA LEU A 115 2.69 1.01 3.55
C LEU A 115 3.79 1.92 3.01
N PHE A 116 3.89 3.14 3.54
CA PHE A 116 4.89 4.13 3.17
C PHE A 116 4.92 5.27 4.20
N ARG A 117 5.88 6.18 4.05
CA ARG A 117 5.94 7.45 4.78
C ARG A 117 5.67 8.59 3.80
N PHE A 118 5.00 9.62 4.27
CA PHE A 118 4.79 10.86 3.53
C PHE A 118 4.93 12.04 4.48
N GLU A 119 5.21 13.22 3.92
CA GLU A 119 5.37 14.46 4.66
C GLU A 119 4.10 15.30 4.57
N ILE A 120 3.68 15.84 5.72
CA ILE A 120 2.64 16.87 5.76
C ILE A 120 3.35 18.20 5.67
N LEU A 121 3.23 18.85 4.50
CA LEU A 121 3.89 20.12 4.22
C LEU A 121 2.95 21.30 4.50
N ALA A 122 3.48 22.36 5.09
CA ALA A 122 2.76 23.61 5.25
C ALA A 122 2.68 24.35 3.90
N VAL A 123 1.48 24.71 3.46
CA VAL A 123 1.27 25.54 2.27
C VAL A 123 1.17 27.00 2.72
N LEU A 124 2.07 27.84 2.20
CA LEU A 124 2.14 29.26 2.52
C LEU A 124 1.88 30.10 1.26
N ALA A 125 1.26 31.26 1.43
CA ALA A 125 1.15 32.22 0.33
C ALA A 125 2.54 32.67 -0.16
N PRO A 126 2.70 32.96 -1.47
CA PRO A 126 3.95 33.54 -1.97
C PRO A 126 4.31 34.81 -1.18
N GLY A 127 5.53 34.87 -0.64
CA GLY A 127 6.02 36.01 0.15
C GLY A 127 5.61 36.04 1.62
N HIS A 128 4.94 35.00 2.14
CA HIS A 128 4.56 34.92 3.55
C HIS A 128 5.79 34.93 4.48
N GLU A 129 5.78 35.70 5.58
CA GLU A 129 6.94 35.89 6.48
C GLU A 129 7.58 34.57 6.97
N LEU A 130 6.79 33.52 7.19
CA LEU A 130 7.30 32.20 7.60
C LEU A 130 8.16 31.50 6.53
N THR A 131 8.11 31.92 5.26
CA THR A 131 9.01 31.40 4.21
C THR A 131 10.47 31.76 4.44
N LYS A 132 10.75 32.79 5.27
CA LYS A 132 12.11 33.22 5.63
C LYS A 132 12.72 32.40 6.77
N LYS A 133 11.92 31.58 7.47
CA LYS A 133 12.40 30.64 8.48
C LYS A 133 12.62 29.30 7.78
N GLY A 134 13.87 29.03 7.38
CA GLY A 134 14.24 27.72 6.84
C GLY A 134 13.97 26.60 7.86
N CYS A 135 13.54 25.44 7.37
CA CYS A 135 13.50 24.20 8.13
C CYS A 135 14.92 23.74 8.52
#